data_AF-A0A0F9MHF0-F1
#
_entry.id   AF-A0A0F9MHF0-F1
#
_cell.length_a   1.000
_cell.length_b   1.000
_cell.length_c   1.000
_cell.angle_alpha   90.00
_cell.angle_beta   90.00
_cell.angle_gamma   90.00
#
_symmetry.space_group_name_H-M   'P 1'
#
loop_
_entity.id
_entity.type
_entity.pdbx_description
1 polymer ?
#
loop_
_entity_poly.entity_id
_entity_poly.type
_entity_poly.pdbx_seq_one_letter_code
_entity_poly.pdbx_strand_id
1 'polypeptide(L)'
;MTAREMQIAFESWFEHASVDHGLISDEVFRYINEAQDIVVDQIFAKFEQDQILVDDLRVLVEKDAEVDALYAGGDSAINGLVADYATIPTNYRFMISARSEIKYNRLGITVATDVKDAIRTISGSFTTSVVPVRIAQSDDIHRLLLDPFNRTRFREPLGVVNGLRLLVHTDSLFICERFLLNYIRTPDQVSIDGSGTDCELPAHLHRVIVDTAIDRFVQRGSLIGKMLSLQLQPES
;
A
#
# COMPACT_ATOMS: atom_id res chain seq x y z
N MET A 1 7.78 2.53 24.09
CA MET A 1 9.25 2.49 24.03
C MET A 1 9.73 3.48 22.98
N THR A 2 10.71 4.33 23.28
CA THR A 2 11.36 5.22 22.29
C THR A 2 12.28 4.43 21.37
N ALA A 3 12.72 5.03 20.25
CA ALA A 3 13.71 4.45 19.35
C ALA A 3 14.99 4.02 20.09
N ARG A 4 15.44 4.82 21.05
CA ARG A 4 16.61 4.52 21.90
C ARG A 4 16.36 3.35 22.84
N GLU A 5 15.17 3.25 23.43
CA GLU A 5 14.82 2.11 24.27
C GLU A 5 14.73 0.81 23.46
N MET A 6 14.26 0.88 22.22
CA MET A 6 14.26 -0.26 21.29
C MET A 6 15.67 -0.71 20.93
N GLN A 7 16.58 0.24 20.65
CA GLN A 7 17.99 -0.06 20.41
C GLN A 7 18.63 -0.72 21.63
N ILE A 8 18.47 -0.14 22.83
CA ILE A 8 19.03 -0.70 24.08
C ILE A 8 18.49 -2.11 24.33
N ALA A 9 17.18 -2.33 24.11
CA ALA A 9 16.59 -3.66 24.27
C ALA A 9 17.16 -4.69 23.29
N PHE A 10 17.41 -4.27 22.04
CA PHE A 10 18.05 -5.09 21.02
C PHE A 10 19.51 -5.40 21.39
N GLU A 11 20.31 -4.39 21.73
CA GLU A 11 21.72 -4.54 22.12
C GLU A 11 21.90 -5.37 23.40
N SER A 12 21.02 -5.19 24.39
CA SER A 12 21.07 -5.96 25.62
C SER A 12 20.92 -7.47 25.35
N TRP A 13 20.16 -7.87 24.33
CA TRP A 13 20.08 -9.28 23.94
C TRP A 13 21.45 -9.83 23.48
N PHE A 14 22.28 -9.04 22.79
CA PHE A 14 23.62 -9.46 22.37
C PHE A 14 24.55 -9.68 23.55
N GLU A 15 24.51 -8.79 24.54
CA GLU A 15 25.29 -8.93 25.77
C GLU A 15 24.95 -10.24 26.49
N HIS A 16 23.66 -10.57 26.59
CA HIS A 16 23.20 -11.83 27.17
C HIS A 16 23.56 -13.05 26.32
N ALA A 17 23.50 -12.91 24.98
CA ALA A 17 23.83 -13.98 24.04
C ALA A 17 25.36 -14.22 23.90
N SER A 18 26.20 -13.39 24.53
CA SER A 18 27.67 -13.43 24.41
C SER A 18 28.15 -13.37 22.96
N VAL A 19 27.39 -12.69 22.09
CA VAL A 19 27.74 -12.52 20.68
C VAL A 19 28.57 -11.24 20.57
N ASP A 20 29.87 -11.40 20.32
CA ASP A 20 30.79 -10.29 20.09
C ASP A 20 30.60 -9.75 18.65
N HIS A 21 29.55 -8.96 18.46
CA HIS A 21 29.34 -8.16 17.25
C HIS A 21 29.08 -6.72 17.69
N GLY A 22 30.06 -5.85 17.44
CA GLY A 22 29.86 -4.41 17.54
C GLY A 22 28.95 -3.94 16.41
N LEU A 23 27.64 -4.06 16.60
CA LEU A 23 26.67 -3.54 15.65
C LEU A 23 26.68 -2.02 15.69
N ILE A 24 26.69 -1.41 14.51
CA ILE A 24 26.54 0.04 14.36
C ILE A 24 25.05 0.35 14.50
N SER A 25 24.71 1.49 15.11
CA SER A 25 23.33 1.99 15.29
C SER A 25 22.46 1.82 14.03
N ASP A 26 22.97 2.20 12.86
CA ASP A 26 22.28 2.08 11.57
C ASP A 26 21.89 0.63 11.23
N GLU A 27 22.73 -0.34 11.58
CA GLU A 27 22.44 -1.75 11.34
C GLU A 27 21.32 -2.26 12.25
N VAL A 28 21.32 -1.84 13.52
CA VAL A 28 20.25 -2.15 14.47
C VAL A 28 18.92 -1.59 13.96
N PHE A 29 18.89 -0.32 13.54
CA PHE A 29 17.68 0.30 13.02
C PHE A 29 17.20 -0.29 11.71
N ARG A 30 18.10 -0.77 10.84
CA ARG A 30 17.69 -1.55 9.66
C ARG A 30 16.88 -2.79 10.06
N TYR A 31 17.33 -3.56 11.06
CA TYR A 31 16.59 -4.74 11.52
C TYR A 31 15.28 -4.39 12.22
N ILE A 32 15.27 -3.32 13.03
CA ILE A 32 14.04 -2.82 13.67
C ILE A 32 13.01 -2.40 12.62
N ASN A 33 13.43 -1.68 11.58
CA ASN A 33 12.54 -1.23 10.52
C ASN A 33 12.02 -2.39 9.65
N GLU A 34 12.90 -3.33 9.29
CA GLU A 34 12.46 -4.58 8.63
C GLU A 34 11.45 -5.35 9.50
N ALA A 35 11.67 -5.40 10.82
CA ALA A 35 10.75 -6.05 11.74
C ALA A 35 9.42 -5.30 11.86
N GLN A 36 9.45 -3.97 11.91
CA GLN A 36 8.24 -3.14 11.89
C GLN A 36 7.38 -3.46 10.67
N ASP A 37 7.98 -3.55 9.48
CA ASP A 37 7.28 -3.94 8.25
C ASP A 37 6.64 -5.33 8.37
N ILE A 38 7.37 -6.31 8.90
CA ILE A 38 6.87 -7.68 9.08
C ILE A 38 5.70 -7.72 10.05
N VAL A 39 5.78 -6.99 11.17
CA VAL A 39 4.70 -6.94 12.16
C VAL A 39 3.45 -6.32 11.53
N VAL A 40 3.57 -5.24 10.75
CA VAL A 40 2.43 -4.65 10.04
C VAL A 40 1.78 -5.66 9.09
N ASP A 41 2.57 -6.39 8.30
CA ASP A 41 2.03 -7.40 7.38
C ASP A 41 1.32 -8.55 8.12
N GLN A 42 1.87 -9.00 9.25
CA GLN A 42 1.27 -10.05 10.06
C GLN A 42 -0.05 -9.63 10.71
N ILE A 43 -0.12 -8.37 11.18
CA ILE A 43 -1.34 -7.79 11.74
C ILE A 43 -2.38 -7.65 10.62
N PHE A 44 -1.97 -7.14 9.45
CA PHE A 44 -2.88 -6.99 8.31
C PHE A 44 -3.45 -8.33 7.82
N ALA A 45 -2.64 -9.39 7.77
CA ALA A 45 -3.11 -10.72 7.38
C ALA A 45 -4.22 -11.28 8.31
N LYS A 46 -4.33 -10.76 9.53
CA LYS A 46 -5.34 -11.13 10.53
C LYS A 46 -6.38 -10.04 10.75
N PHE A 47 -6.35 -8.97 9.95
CA PHE A 47 -7.12 -7.75 10.14
C PHE A 47 -8.64 -7.99 10.16
N GLU A 48 -9.14 -8.90 9.33
CA GLU A 48 -10.58 -9.22 9.31
C GLU A 48 -11.07 -10.01 10.53
N GLN A 49 -10.17 -10.59 11.32
CA GLN A 49 -10.49 -11.55 12.37
C GLN A 49 -10.44 -10.95 13.79
N ASP A 50 -9.71 -9.86 14.00
CA ASP A 50 -9.45 -9.32 15.33
C ASP A 50 -9.55 -7.78 15.37
N GLN A 51 -10.49 -7.27 16.17
CA GLN A 51 -10.70 -5.82 16.33
C GLN A 51 -9.51 -5.11 17.00
N ILE A 52 -8.75 -5.79 17.85
CA ILE A 52 -7.58 -5.20 18.51
C ILE A 52 -6.50 -4.92 17.46
N LEU A 53 -6.30 -5.86 16.54
CA LEU A 53 -5.36 -5.72 15.42
C LEU A 53 -5.77 -4.61 14.44
N VAL A 54 -7.08 -4.41 14.25
CA VAL A 54 -7.62 -3.29 13.47
C VAL A 54 -7.31 -1.95 14.14
N ASP A 55 -7.47 -1.87 15.46
CA ASP A 55 -7.15 -0.66 16.23
C ASP A 55 -5.65 -0.36 16.16
N ASP A 56 -4.79 -1.38 16.18
CA ASP A 56 -3.34 -1.22 16.11
C ASP A 56 -2.86 -0.58 14.80
N LEU A 57 -3.49 -0.90 13.67
CA LEU A 57 -3.15 -0.29 12.37
C LEU A 57 -3.87 1.05 12.13
N ARG A 58 -4.81 1.45 13.00
CA ARG A 58 -5.60 2.68 12.80
C ARG A 58 -4.72 3.93 12.73
N VAL A 59 -3.59 3.93 13.45
CA VAL A 59 -2.61 5.03 13.45
C VAL A 59 -1.94 5.23 12.09
N LEU A 60 -1.90 4.18 11.26
CA LEU A 60 -1.34 4.19 9.91
C LEU A 60 -2.40 4.40 8.82
N VAL A 61 -3.65 4.66 9.20
CA VAL A 61 -4.72 4.87 8.22
C VAL A 61 -4.69 6.30 7.72
N GLU A 62 -4.32 6.46 6.46
CA GLU A 62 -4.53 7.69 5.73
C GLU A 62 -5.97 7.74 5.21
N LYS A 63 -6.65 8.86 5.48
CA LYS A 63 -8.05 9.05 5.13
C LYS A 63 -8.20 10.12 4.06
N ASP A 64 -9.05 9.83 3.10
CA ASP A 64 -9.45 10.76 2.05
C ASP A 64 -8.25 11.39 1.34
N ALA A 65 -7.21 10.59 1.11
CA ALA A 65 -6.08 11.02 0.33
C ALA A 65 -6.55 11.28 -1.10
N GLU A 66 -6.49 12.55 -1.49
CA GLU A 66 -6.96 13.02 -2.78
C GLU A 66 -5.88 12.83 -3.83
N VAL A 67 -6.25 12.18 -4.94
CA VAL A 67 -5.38 12.01 -6.10
C VAL A 67 -6.17 12.29 -7.37
N ASP A 68 -5.59 13.06 -8.27
CA ASP A 68 -6.25 13.43 -9.53
C ASP A 68 -6.40 12.22 -10.45
N ALA A 69 -7.54 12.17 -11.16
CA ALA A 69 -7.78 11.18 -12.18
C ALA A 69 -7.17 11.62 -13.51
N LEU A 70 -6.36 10.74 -14.09
CA LEU A 70 -5.74 10.89 -15.40
C LEU A 70 -6.29 9.85 -16.36
N TYR A 71 -6.33 10.17 -17.64
CA TYR A 71 -6.77 9.27 -18.68
C TYR A 71 -5.72 8.19 -18.93
N ALA A 72 -6.10 6.92 -18.83
CA ALA A 72 -5.18 5.78 -18.97
C ALA A 72 -4.81 5.46 -20.43
N GLY A 73 -5.31 6.23 -21.39
CA GLY A 73 -5.07 6.00 -22.81
C GLY A 73 -5.93 4.88 -23.41
N GLY A 74 -5.89 4.77 -24.74
CA GLY A 74 -6.65 3.76 -25.49
C GLY A 74 -6.18 2.32 -25.25
N ASP A 75 -4.92 2.11 -24.87
CA ASP A 75 -4.36 0.77 -24.62
C ASP A 75 -4.94 0.11 -23.36
N SER A 76 -5.48 0.93 -22.44
CA SER A 76 -6.18 0.46 -21.24
C SER A 76 -7.68 0.22 -21.51
N ALA A 77 -8.14 0.39 -22.76
CA ALA A 77 -9.54 0.21 -23.11
C ALA A 77 -9.89 -1.27 -23.21
N ILE A 78 -10.96 -1.67 -22.54
CA ILE A 78 -11.47 -3.04 -22.54
C ILE A 78 -12.90 -2.99 -23.09
N ASN A 79 -13.16 -3.68 -24.20
CA ASN A 79 -14.50 -3.76 -24.82
C ASN A 79 -15.15 -2.39 -25.09
N GLY A 80 -14.35 -1.42 -25.55
CA GLY A 80 -14.81 -0.06 -25.83
C GLY A 80 -15.09 0.80 -24.59
N LEU A 81 -14.85 0.27 -23.38
CA LEU A 81 -14.77 1.08 -22.17
C LEU A 81 -13.37 1.64 -22.05
N VAL A 82 -13.28 2.93 -21.75
CA VAL A 82 -12.01 3.60 -21.49
C VAL A 82 -11.74 3.62 -19.99
N ALA A 83 -10.47 3.75 -19.60
CA ALA A 83 -10.10 3.80 -18.19
C ALA A 83 -9.50 5.16 -17.81
N ASP A 84 -9.83 5.60 -16.61
CA ASP A 84 -9.09 6.64 -15.90
C ASP A 84 -8.21 5.95 -14.85
N TYR A 85 -7.10 6.57 -14.46
CA TYR A 85 -6.20 6.05 -13.45
C TYR A 85 -5.78 7.14 -12.48
N ALA A 86 -5.41 6.73 -11.28
CA ALA A 86 -4.68 7.56 -10.34
C ALA A 86 -3.38 6.88 -9.92
N THR A 87 -2.37 7.70 -9.66
CA THR A 87 -1.13 7.25 -9.03
C THR A 87 -1.34 7.26 -7.52
N ILE A 88 -1.30 6.07 -6.94
CA ILE A 88 -1.43 5.87 -5.50
C ILE A 88 -0.15 6.39 -4.83
N PRO A 89 -0.23 7.05 -3.66
CA PRO A 89 0.94 7.54 -2.93
C PRO A 89 2.00 6.46 -2.69
N THR A 90 3.29 6.83 -2.69
CA THR A 90 4.41 5.87 -2.59
C THR A 90 4.52 5.20 -1.22
N ASN A 91 3.95 5.81 -0.19
CA ASN A 91 3.85 5.22 1.14
C ASN A 91 2.66 4.25 1.27
N TYR A 92 1.86 4.03 0.23
CA TYR A 92 0.76 3.06 0.26
C TYR A 92 1.23 1.63 0.54
N ARG A 93 0.53 0.93 1.43
CA ARG A 93 0.73 -0.49 1.70
C ARG A 93 -0.51 -1.34 1.41
N PHE A 94 -1.66 -0.97 1.97
CA PHE A 94 -2.91 -1.73 1.80
C PHE A 94 -4.12 -0.82 1.56
N MET A 95 -4.90 -1.09 0.50
CA MET A 95 -6.13 -0.35 0.21
C MET A 95 -7.24 -0.79 1.15
N ILE A 96 -7.88 0.16 1.83
CA ILE A 96 -9.09 -0.09 2.64
C ILE A 96 -10.33 0.19 1.78
N SER A 97 -10.36 1.36 1.14
CA SER A 97 -11.45 1.72 0.22
C SER A 97 -11.00 2.81 -0.75
N ALA A 98 -11.63 2.82 -1.92
CA ALA A 98 -11.49 3.89 -2.89
C ALA A 98 -12.86 4.47 -3.22
N ARG A 99 -12.93 5.79 -3.31
CA ARG A 99 -14.09 6.53 -3.81
C ARG A 99 -13.64 7.41 -4.97
N SER A 100 -14.56 7.75 -5.86
CA SER A 100 -14.27 8.65 -6.96
C SER A 100 -15.27 9.80 -6.95
N GLU A 101 -14.74 11.02 -7.08
CA GLU A 101 -15.52 12.15 -7.55
C GLU A 101 -15.70 11.99 -9.06
N ILE A 102 -16.94 11.75 -9.47
CA ILE A 102 -17.32 11.53 -10.86
C ILE A 102 -18.14 12.69 -11.38
N LYS A 103 -17.99 12.97 -12.68
CA LYS A 103 -18.92 13.80 -13.44
C LYS A 103 -19.71 12.92 -14.39
N TYR A 104 -21.03 12.98 -14.32
CA TYR A 104 -21.89 12.13 -15.13
C TYR A 104 -23.10 12.86 -15.73
N ASN A 105 -23.63 12.31 -16.82
CA ASN A 105 -24.92 12.69 -17.40
C ASN A 105 -25.64 11.44 -17.91
N ARG A 106 -26.88 11.24 -17.45
CA ARG A 106 -27.69 10.06 -17.83
C ARG A 106 -28.08 10.02 -19.30
N LEU A 107 -28.04 11.17 -19.98
CA LEU A 107 -28.32 11.28 -21.41
C LEU A 107 -27.06 11.06 -22.27
N GLY A 108 -25.91 10.83 -21.65
CA GLY A 108 -24.61 10.74 -22.31
C GLY A 108 -23.76 11.99 -22.11
N ILE A 109 -22.45 11.79 -22.17
CA ILE A 109 -21.45 12.85 -22.09
C ILE A 109 -20.64 12.93 -23.39
N THR A 110 -20.23 14.14 -23.76
CA THR A 110 -19.19 14.35 -24.77
C THR A 110 -17.90 14.71 -24.05
N VAL A 111 -16.86 13.93 -24.28
CA VAL A 111 -15.58 14.06 -23.59
C VAL A 111 -14.55 14.63 -24.53
N ALA A 112 -13.90 15.71 -24.11
CA ALA A 112 -12.66 16.18 -24.71
C ALA A 112 -11.48 15.69 -23.86
N THR A 113 -10.45 15.17 -24.51
CA THR A 113 -9.23 14.69 -23.84
C THR A 113 -8.06 15.58 -24.24
N ASP A 114 -7.40 16.19 -23.26
CA ASP A 114 -6.09 16.79 -23.47
C ASP A 114 -5.06 15.66 -23.48
N VAL A 115 -4.45 15.44 -24.65
CA VAL A 115 -3.49 14.36 -24.85
C VAL A 115 -2.17 14.63 -24.13
N LYS A 116 -1.82 15.90 -23.85
CA LYS A 116 -0.55 16.24 -23.18
C LYS A 116 -0.59 15.94 -21.69
N ASP A 117 -1.68 16.34 -21.05
CA ASP A 117 -1.84 16.20 -19.60
C ASP A 117 -2.68 14.96 -19.22
N ALA A 118 -3.16 14.22 -20.21
CA ALA A 118 -4.08 13.10 -20.03
C ALA A 118 -5.36 13.49 -19.26
N ILE A 119 -5.82 14.73 -19.37
CA ILE A 119 -7.00 15.20 -18.63
C ILE A 119 -8.25 15.01 -19.49
N ARG A 120 -9.32 14.47 -18.90
CA ARG A 120 -10.65 14.39 -19.54
C ARG A 120 -11.56 15.49 -19.00
N THR A 121 -12.26 16.15 -19.91
CA THR A 121 -13.26 17.17 -19.59
C THR A 121 -14.56 16.88 -20.30
N ILE A 122 -15.69 17.18 -19.64
CA ILE A 122 -17.02 17.04 -20.24
C ILE A 122 -17.46 18.39 -20.79
N SER A 123 -17.88 18.43 -22.05
CA SER A 123 -18.57 19.57 -22.63
C SER A 123 -20.08 19.44 -22.40
N GLY A 124 -20.71 20.47 -21.84
CA GLY A 124 -22.16 20.53 -21.64
C GLY A 124 -22.59 20.32 -20.20
N SER A 125 -23.84 19.87 -20.00
CA SER A 125 -24.39 19.65 -18.65
C SER A 125 -23.92 18.33 -18.06
N PHE A 126 -23.55 18.37 -16.79
CA PHE A 126 -23.19 17.20 -15.99
C PHE A 126 -23.61 17.40 -14.53
N THR A 127 -23.62 16.31 -13.79
CA THR A 127 -23.78 16.31 -12.33
C THR A 127 -22.53 15.71 -11.72
N THR A 128 -22.09 16.26 -10.60
CA THR A 128 -20.96 15.74 -9.83
C THR A 128 -21.47 14.90 -8.65
N SER A 129 -20.81 13.79 -8.35
CA SER A 129 -21.12 12.96 -7.19
C SER A 129 -19.89 12.19 -6.73
N VAL A 130 -19.81 11.90 -5.43
CA VAL A 130 -18.79 11.02 -4.86
C VAL A 130 -19.39 9.63 -4.69
N VAL A 131 -18.79 8.63 -5.32
CA VAL A 131 -19.30 7.25 -5.35
C VAL A 131 -18.21 6.25 -4.94
N PRO A 132 -18.56 5.12 -4.31
CA PRO A 132 -17.60 4.08 -4.01
C PRO A 132 -17.12 3.40 -5.29
N VAL A 133 -15.80 3.15 -5.39
CA VAL A 133 -15.20 2.36 -6.46
C VAL A 133 -15.19 0.90 -6.02
N ARG A 134 -15.77 0.04 -6.85
CA ARG A 134 -15.75 -1.39 -6.64
C ARG A 134 -14.44 -1.94 -7.15
N ILE A 135 -13.57 -2.38 -6.24
CA ILE A 135 -12.25 -2.93 -6.60
C ILE A 135 -12.40 -4.42 -6.88
N ALA A 136 -12.06 -4.84 -8.08
CA ALA A 136 -11.96 -6.24 -8.48
C ALA A 136 -10.50 -6.69 -8.55
N GLN A 137 -10.30 -8.00 -8.48
CA GLN A 137 -9.01 -8.60 -8.77
C GLN A 137 -8.67 -8.47 -10.27
N SER A 138 -7.39 -8.33 -10.57
CA SER A 138 -6.90 -8.17 -11.94
C SER A 138 -7.30 -9.31 -12.88
N ASP A 139 -7.38 -10.54 -12.36
CA ASP A 139 -7.74 -11.71 -13.17
C ASP A 139 -9.25 -11.73 -13.53
N ASP A 140 -10.08 -11.11 -12.70
CA ASP A 140 -11.54 -11.10 -12.86
C ASP A 140 -12.07 -9.89 -13.64
N ILE A 141 -11.27 -8.82 -13.78
CA ILE A 141 -11.73 -7.54 -14.34
C ILE A 141 -12.35 -7.70 -15.74
N HIS A 142 -11.71 -8.48 -16.61
CA HIS A 142 -12.18 -8.71 -17.98
C HIS A 142 -13.53 -9.42 -18.01
N ARG A 143 -13.72 -10.41 -17.13
CA ARG A 143 -14.98 -11.16 -16.99
C ARG A 143 -16.09 -10.27 -16.45
N LEU A 144 -15.79 -9.46 -15.43
CA LEU A 144 -16.76 -8.56 -14.80
C LEU A 144 -17.21 -7.43 -15.72
N LEU A 145 -16.33 -6.91 -16.57
CA LEU A 145 -16.67 -5.86 -17.55
C LEU A 145 -17.55 -6.37 -18.69
N LEU A 146 -17.47 -7.66 -19.03
CA LEU A 146 -18.32 -8.32 -20.03
C LEU A 146 -19.72 -8.66 -19.49
N ASP A 147 -19.83 -8.90 -18.19
CA ASP A 147 -21.09 -9.23 -17.55
C ASP A 147 -22.00 -7.98 -17.45
N PRO A 148 -23.20 -7.99 -18.06
CA PRO A 148 -24.14 -6.86 -18.03
C PRO A 148 -24.53 -6.41 -16.61
N PHE A 149 -24.50 -7.32 -15.63
CA PHE A 149 -24.87 -7.03 -14.24
C PHE A 149 -23.70 -6.48 -13.42
N ASN A 150 -22.46 -6.78 -13.82
CA ASN A 150 -21.25 -6.39 -13.09
C ASN A 150 -20.41 -5.31 -13.78
N ARG A 151 -20.81 -4.87 -14.99
CA ARG A 151 -20.15 -3.81 -15.75
C ARG A 151 -20.09 -2.50 -14.95
N THR A 152 -19.06 -1.70 -15.24
CA THR A 152 -18.90 -0.36 -14.66
C THR A 152 -20.10 0.53 -14.91
N ARG A 153 -20.47 1.35 -13.91
CA ARG A 153 -21.58 2.32 -13.96
C ARG A 153 -21.22 3.52 -13.11
N PHE A 154 -21.78 4.69 -13.42
CA PHE A 154 -21.52 5.92 -12.66
C PHE A 154 -21.84 5.82 -11.16
N ARG A 155 -22.74 4.93 -10.71
CA ARG A 155 -23.01 4.75 -9.27
C ARG A 155 -22.02 3.84 -8.56
N GLU A 156 -21.43 2.92 -9.30
CA GLU A 156 -20.54 1.87 -8.79
C GLU A 156 -19.45 1.62 -9.85
N PRO A 157 -18.49 2.56 -10.03
CA PRO A 157 -17.42 2.40 -10.98
C PRO A 157 -16.60 1.16 -10.66
N LEU A 158 -16.25 0.37 -11.67
CA LEU A 158 -15.44 -0.82 -11.51
C LEU A 158 -13.97 -0.49 -11.75
N GLY A 159 -13.12 -0.82 -10.78
CA GLY A 159 -11.69 -0.59 -10.85
C GLY A 159 -10.86 -1.79 -10.45
N VAL A 160 -9.56 -1.66 -10.70
CA VAL A 160 -8.52 -2.63 -10.40
C VAL A 160 -7.28 -1.89 -9.92
N VAL A 161 -6.60 -2.44 -8.91
CA VAL A 161 -5.30 -1.93 -8.47
C VAL A 161 -4.20 -2.72 -9.18
N ASN A 162 -3.33 -2.03 -9.91
CA ASN A 162 -2.16 -2.61 -10.57
C ASN A 162 -0.90 -1.85 -10.14
N GLY A 163 -0.13 -2.46 -9.23
CA GLY A 163 1.00 -1.79 -8.58
C GLY A 163 0.54 -0.53 -7.83
N LEU A 164 1.19 0.60 -8.09
CA LEU A 164 0.81 1.92 -7.54
C LEU A 164 -0.22 2.67 -8.41
N ARG A 165 -0.99 1.97 -9.24
CA ARG A 165 -2.05 2.59 -10.05
C ARG A 165 -3.40 2.00 -9.72
N LEU A 166 -4.36 2.86 -9.40
CA LEU A 166 -5.77 2.50 -9.39
C LEU A 166 -6.32 2.82 -10.79
N LEU A 167 -6.73 1.80 -11.54
CA LEU A 167 -7.42 1.98 -12.81
C LEU A 167 -8.91 1.81 -12.59
N VAL A 168 -9.73 2.71 -13.12
CA VAL A 168 -11.18 2.67 -13.05
C VAL A 168 -11.75 2.80 -14.45
N HIS A 169 -12.54 1.80 -14.84
CA HIS A 169 -13.18 1.79 -16.15
C HIS A 169 -14.41 2.69 -16.14
N THR A 170 -14.55 3.48 -17.19
CA THR A 170 -15.63 4.44 -17.40
C THR A 170 -16.36 4.15 -18.71
N ASP A 171 -17.60 4.60 -18.80
CA ASP A 171 -18.44 4.46 -19.99
C ASP A 171 -18.75 5.84 -20.59
N SER A 172 -19.69 5.89 -21.54
CA SER A 172 -20.12 7.15 -22.18
C SER A 172 -21.07 7.99 -21.32
N LEU A 173 -21.27 7.65 -20.04
CA LEU A 173 -22.15 8.36 -19.12
C LEU A 173 -21.38 9.12 -18.05
N PHE A 174 -20.13 8.76 -17.74
CA PHE A 174 -19.33 9.43 -16.71
C PHE A 174 -17.82 9.43 -16.96
N ILE A 175 -17.14 10.34 -16.27
CA ILE A 175 -15.67 10.36 -16.12
C ILE A 175 -15.31 10.43 -14.64
N CYS A 176 -14.11 9.99 -14.28
CA CYS A 176 -13.53 10.24 -12.97
C CYS A 176 -12.74 11.56 -13.01
N GLU A 177 -12.91 12.42 -12.00
CA GLU A 177 -12.15 13.66 -11.85
C GLU A 177 -11.08 13.53 -10.76
N ARG A 178 -11.46 12.93 -9.64
CA ARG A 178 -10.56 12.69 -8.50
C ARG A 178 -10.88 11.36 -7.85
N PHE A 179 -9.90 10.77 -7.20
CA PHE A 179 -10.11 9.64 -6.30
C PHE A 179 -9.79 10.05 -4.87
N LEU A 180 -10.61 9.57 -3.94
CA LEU A 180 -10.40 9.70 -2.51
C LEU A 180 -10.08 8.30 -1.98
N LEU A 181 -8.83 8.12 -1.55
CA LEU A 181 -8.30 6.83 -1.12
C LEU A 181 -8.22 6.78 0.40
N ASN A 182 -8.71 5.68 0.96
CA ASN A 182 -8.43 5.30 2.34
C ASN A 182 -7.51 4.08 2.30
N TYR A 183 -6.34 4.18 2.90
CA TYR A 183 -5.35 3.12 2.86
C TYR A 183 -4.49 3.10 4.12
N ILE A 184 -3.89 1.94 4.39
CA ILE A 184 -2.85 1.79 5.39
C ILE A 184 -1.54 2.16 4.72
N ARG A 185 -0.84 3.17 5.27
CA ARG A 185 0.49 3.55 4.81
C ARG A 185 1.57 2.69 5.45
N THR A 186 2.74 2.72 4.84
CA THR A 186 3.98 2.23 5.41
C THR A 186 4.34 3.13 6.59
N PRO A 187 4.65 2.57 7.77
CA PRO A 187 5.07 3.35 8.92
C PRO A 187 6.41 4.03 8.64
N ASP A 188 6.63 5.15 9.29
CA ASP A 188 7.88 5.87 9.20
C ASP A 188 9.03 5.04 9.77
N GLN A 189 10.21 5.21 9.18
CA GLN A 189 11.40 4.47 9.58
C GLN A 189 11.91 5.02 10.92
N VAL A 190 12.02 4.12 11.91
CA VAL A 190 12.60 4.40 13.21
C VAL A 190 14.07 4.72 13.05
N SER A 191 14.49 5.87 13.58
CA SER A 191 15.88 6.32 13.54
C SER A 191 16.16 7.29 14.68
N ILE A 192 17.40 7.26 15.17
CA ILE A 192 17.89 8.24 16.16
C ILE A 192 18.58 9.42 15.47
N ASP A 193 19.13 9.21 14.27
CA ASP A 193 19.91 10.21 13.56
C ASP A 193 19.05 11.10 12.66
N GLY A 194 19.40 12.39 12.56
CA GLY A 194 18.79 13.36 11.61
C GLY A 194 17.46 13.96 12.05
N SER A 195 16.39 13.16 12.19
CA SER A 195 15.03 13.64 12.52
C SER A 195 14.46 13.09 13.83
N GLY A 196 15.09 12.07 14.43
CA GLY A 196 14.62 11.47 15.69
C GLY A 196 13.18 10.98 15.59
N THR A 197 12.96 9.96 14.75
CA THR A 197 11.62 9.40 14.53
C THR A 197 11.45 8.14 15.37
N ASP A 198 10.49 8.19 16.30
CA ASP A 198 10.07 7.05 17.11
C ASP A 198 9.14 6.10 16.33
N CYS A 199 8.95 4.88 16.85
CA CYS A 199 8.01 3.92 16.28
C CYS A 199 6.57 4.45 16.39
N GLU A 200 5.86 4.48 15.26
CA GLU A 200 4.48 4.97 15.17
C GLU A 200 3.43 3.95 15.66
N LEU A 201 3.82 2.68 15.74
CA LEU A 201 2.93 1.61 16.18
C LEU A 201 2.63 1.74 17.69
N PRO A 202 1.54 1.14 18.19
CA PRO A 202 1.23 1.12 19.61
C PRO A 202 2.33 0.52 20.50
N ALA A 203 2.50 1.07 21.70
CA ALA A 203 3.57 0.73 22.63
C ALA A 203 3.67 -0.77 23.00
N HIS A 204 2.54 -1.50 23.03
CA HIS A 204 2.54 -2.95 23.32
C HIS A 204 3.18 -3.78 22.21
N LEU A 205 3.24 -3.26 20.97
CA LEU A 205 3.88 -3.94 19.85
C LEU A 205 5.39 -3.71 19.80
N HIS A 206 5.93 -2.71 20.51
CA HIS A 206 7.35 -2.37 20.39
C HIS A 206 8.24 -3.53 20.84
N ARG A 207 7.81 -4.30 21.84
CA ARG A 207 8.53 -5.50 22.29
C ARG A 207 8.54 -6.58 21.21
N VAL A 208 7.39 -6.81 20.57
CA VAL A 208 7.23 -7.78 19.47
C VAL A 208 8.12 -7.40 18.29
N ILE A 209 8.22 -6.11 17.98
CA ILE A 209 9.10 -5.61 16.91
C ILE A 209 10.57 -5.89 17.24
N VAL A 210 11.02 -5.61 18.47
CA VAL A 210 12.40 -5.88 18.89
C VAL A 210 12.70 -7.39 18.85
N ASP A 211 11.80 -8.22 19.38
CA ASP A 211 11.99 -9.68 19.37
C ASP A 211 12.01 -10.22 17.91
N THR A 212 11.14 -9.70 17.03
CA THR A 212 11.14 -10.02 15.59
C THR A 212 12.43 -9.57 14.89
N ALA A 213 12.97 -8.41 15.26
CA ALA A 213 14.23 -7.90 14.72
C ALA A 213 15.40 -8.83 15.09
N ILE A 214 15.44 -9.29 16.35
CA ILE A 214 16.43 -10.25 16.84
C ILE A 214 16.33 -11.57 16.07
N ASP A 215 15.12 -12.10 15.90
CA ASP A 215 14.89 -13.33 15.14
C ASP A 215 15.41 -13.20 13.70
N ARG A 216 15.18 -12.05 13.05
CA ARG A 216 15.67 -11.79 11.69
C ARG A 216 17.18 -11.69 11.63
N PHE A 217 17.80 -11.05 12.61
CA PHE A 217 19.25 -11.00 12.74
C PHE A 217 19.84 -12.41 12.85
N VAL A 218 19.32 -13.24 13.76
CA VAL A 218 19.79 -14.62 13.99
C VAL A 218 19.60 -15.48 12.74
N GLN A 219 18.46 -15.37 12.08
CA GLN A 219 18.18 -16.11 10.83
C GLN A 219 19.18 -15.75 9.73
N ARG A 220 19.48 -14.45 9.53
CA ARG A 220 20.49 -14.02 8.54
C ARG A 220 21.90 -14.49 8.91
N GLY A 221 22.29 -14.41 10.19
CA GLY A 221 23.59 -14.94 10.64
C GLY A 221 23.74 -16.45 10.42
N SER A 222 22.68 -17.22 10.67
CA SER A 222 22.63 -18.67 10.41
C SER A 222 22.69 -19.01 8.91
N LEU A 223 22.03 -18.22 8.07
CA LEU A 223 22.05 -18.36 6.61
C LEU A 223 23.43 -18.06 6.02
N ILE A 224 24.13 -17.04 6.52
CA ILE A 224 25.51 -16.72 6.11
C ILE A 224 26.46 -17.87 6.45
N GLY A 225 26.34 -18.48 7.63
CA GLY A 225 27.10 -19.68 7.99
C GLY A 225 26.80 -20.88 7.09
N LYS A 226 25.54 -21.09 6.70
CA LYS A 226 25.15 -22.15 5.75
C LYS A 226 25.63 -21.87 4.32
N MET A 227 25.61 -20.63 3.85
CA MET A 227 26.10 -20.26 2.53
C MET A 227 27.62 -20.36 2.41
N LEU A 228 28.37 -19.95 3.44
CA LEU A 228 29.83 -20.11 3.49
C LEU A 228 30.27 -21.57 3.55
N SER A 229 29.52 -22.43 4.27
CA SER A 229 29.79 -23.87 4.31
C SER A 229 29.43 -24.60 3.01
N LEU A 230 28.46 -24.10 2.24
CA LEU A 230 28.14 -24.60 0.89
C LEU A 230 29.17 -24.19 -0.16
N GLN A 231 29.83 -23.03 -0.01
CA GLN A 231 30.93 -22.61 -0.91
C GLN A 231 32.27 -23.29 -0.59
N LEU A 232 32.40 -23.94 0.56
CA LEU A 232 33.61 -24.62 1.03
C LEU A 232 33.57 -26.15 0.87
N GLN A 233 32.59 -26.73 0.17
CA GLN A 233 32.68 -28.12 -0.25
C GLN A 233 33.59 -28.21 -1.48
N PRO A 234 34.82 -28.78 -1.37
CA PRO A 234 35.62 -29.05 -2.56
C PRO A 234 34.88 -30.08 -3.40
N GLU A 235 34.71 -29.79 -4.70
CA GLU A 235 34.30 -30.81 -5.67
C GLU A 235 35.26 -32.00 -5.55
N SER A 236 34.72 -33.13 -5.07
CA SER A 236 35.38 -34.43 -5.04
C SER A 236 34.75 -35.33 -6.08
#